data_AF-A0A5A7NZV2-F1
#
_entry.id   AF-A0A5A7NZV2-F1
#
_cell.length_a   1.000
_cell.length_b   1.000
_cell.length_c   1.000
_cell.angle_alpha   90.00
_cell.angle_beta   90.00
_cell.angle_gamma   90.00
#
_symmetry.space_group_name_H-M   'P 1'
#
loop_
_entity.id
_entity.type
_entity.pdbx_description
1 polymer ?
#
loop_
_entity_poly.entity_id
_entity_poly.type
_entity_poly.pdbx_seq_one_letter_code
_entity_poly.pdbx_strand_id
1 'polypeptide(L)'
;MAGHLSLEVAKTVMEVGDVAWAAVECCHHDSTPLPLSTEERRDFDAEALPSDNERLRLLLEKNLNLLHQISCSPALLHNCPSDLHDCIMSAISSENFLDELKRH
;
A
#
# COMPACT_ATOMS: atom_id res chain seq x y z
N MET A 1 23.63 -24.18 -46.48
CA MET A 1 22.16 -24.04 -46.36
C MET A 1 21.66 -23.99 -44.91
N ALA A 2 22.25 -24.71 -43.96
CA ALA A 2 21.82 -24.70 -42.54
C ALA A 2 21.92 -23.34 -41.83
N GLY A 3 22.95 -22.52 -42.11
CA GLY A 3 23.12 -21.21 -41.44
C GLY A 3 22.08 -20.16 -41.84
N HIS A 4 21.48 -20.27 -43.04
CA HIS A 4 20.43 -19.34 -43.47
C HIS A 4 19.10 -19.62 -42.75
N LEU A 5 18.80 -20.89 -42.51
CA LEU A 5 17.64 -21.32 -41.73
C LEU A 5 17.76 -20.87 -40.27
N SER A 6 18.96 -20.95 -39.67
CA SER A 6 19.19 -20.44 -38.31
C SER A 6 19.03 -18.92 -38.20
N LEU A 7 19.41 -18.16 -39.23
CA LEU A 7 19.24 -16.70 -39.27
C LEU A 7 17.77 -16.31 -39.39
N GLU A 8 17.01 -17.04 -40.21
CA GLU A 8 15.57 -16.80 -40.40
C GLU A 8 14.77 -17.16 -39.15
N VAL A 9 15.11 -18.27 -38.49
CA VAL A 9 14.54 -18.63 -37.18
C VAL A 9 14.88 -17.58 -36.12
N ALA A 10 16.11 -17.08 -36.08
CA ALA A 10 16.48 -16.01 -35.16
C ALA A 10 15.67 -14.73 -35.41
N LYS A 11 15.45 -14.36 -36.68
CA LYS A 11 14.60 -13.22 -37.06
C LYS A 11 13.17 -13.38 -36.57
N THR A 12 12.57 -14.55 -36.77
CA THR A 12 11.21 -14.83 -36.30
C THR A 12 11.11 -14.84 -34.78
N VAL A 13 12.10 -15.35 -34.05
CA VAL A 13 12.11 -15.30 -32.58
C VAL A 13 12.13 -13.86 -32.07
N MET A 14 12.91 -12.98 -32.71
CA MET A 14 12.91 -11.56 -32.36
C MET A 14 11.55 -10.90 -32.64
N GLU A 15 10.97 -11.16 -33.82
CA GLU A 15 9.66 -10.60 -34.20
C GLU A 15 8.52 -11.08 -33.26
N VAL A 16 8.55 -12.36 -32.84
CA VAL A 16 7.62 -12.90 -31.85
C VAL A 16 7.84 -12.26 -30.47
N GLY A 17 9.09 -12.00 -30.09
CA GLY A 17 9.43 -11.27 -28.87
C GLY A 17 8.85 -9.86 -28.85
N ASP A 18 8.98 -9.11 -29.95
CA ASP A 18 8.46 -7.75 -30.08
C ASP A 18 6.91 -7.71 -29.99
N VAL A 19 6.23 -8.67 -30.62
CA VAL A 19 4.76 -8.77 -30.56
C VAL A 19 4.28 -9.18 -29.16
N ALA A 20 4.97 -10.12 -28.50
CA ALA A 20 4.65 -10.53 -27.14
C ALA A 20 4.82 -9.36 -26.16
N TRP A 21 5.89 -8.56 -26.32
CA TRP A 21 6.12 -7.36 -25.54
C TRP A 21 5.00 -6.32 -25.71
N ALA A 22 4.63 -6.02 -26.96
CA ALA A 22 3.54 -5.10 -27.25
C ALA A 22 2.19 -5.57 -26.67
N ALA A 23 1.95 -6.88 -26.59
CA ALA A 23 0.75 -7.45 -25.98
C ALA A 23 0.73 -7.28 -24.45
N VAL A 24 1.86 -7.51 -23.77
CA VAL A 24 2.01 -7.28 -22.32
C VAL A 24 1.72 -5.82 -21.96
N GLU A 25 2.24 -4.90 -22.77
CA GLU A 25 2.06 -3.46 -22.58
C GLU A 25 0.60 -3.03 -22.79
N CYS A 26 -0.12 -3.65 -23.73
CA CYS A 26 -1.57 -3.46 -23.88
C CYS A 26 -2.37 -4.01 -22.68
N CYS A 27 -1.97 -5.14 -22.11
CA CYS A 27 -2.68 -5.79 -21.00
C CYS A 27 -2.52 -5.09 -19.64
N HIS A 28 -1.53 -4.22 -19.46
CA HIS A 28 -1.41 -3.43 -18.22
C HIS A 28 -2.51 -2.36 -18.05
N HIS A 29 -3.24 -2.03 -19.12
CA HIS A 29 -4.38 -1.11 -19.04
C HIS A 29 -5.71 -1.80 -18.73
N ASP A 30 -5.84 -3.10 -18.97
CA ASP A 30 -7.06 -3.88 -18.70
C ASP A 30 -6.78 -4.99 -17.68
N SER A 31 -7.26 -4.77 -16.45
CA SER A 31 -7.02 -5.62 -15.28
C SER A 31 -7.46 -7.07 -15.47
N THR A 32 -6.54 -7.99 -15.79
CA THR A 32 -6.68 -9.44 -15.53
C THR A 32 -5.29 -10.08 -15.40
N PRO A 33 -4.92 -10.69 -14.24
CA PRO A 33 -3.59 -11.26 -14.06
C PRO A 33 -3.51 -12.68 -14.66
N LEU A 34 -2.61 -12.87 -15.64
CA LEU A 34 -2.11 -14.19 -16.04
C LEU A 34 -1.01 -14.68 -15.06
N PRO A 35 -0.72 -16.00 -15.00
CA PRO A 35 0.11 -16.58 -13.95
C PRO A 35 1.60 -16.28 -14.20
N LEU A 36 2.14 -15.30 -13.47
CA LEU A 36 3.57 -14.97 -13.45
C LEU A 36 4.38 -16.00 -12.65
N SER A 37 5.63 -16.20 -13.07
CA SER A 37 6.57 -17.11 -12.41
C SER A 37 6.99 -16.55 -11.04
N THR A 38 7.31 -17.43 -10.09
CA THR A 38 7.50 -17.11 -8.66
C THR A 38 8.60 -16.07 -8.36
N GLU A 39 9.50 -15.80 -9.30
CA GLU A 39 10.52 -14.75 -9.19
C GLU A 39 9.94 -13.34 -9.47
N GLU A 40 9.08 -13.19 -10.48
CA GLU A 40 8.46 -11.89 -10.84
C GLU A 40 7.44 -11.43 -9.80
N ARG A 41 6.82 -12.37 -9.08
CA ARG A 41 5.92 -12.08 -7.96
C ARG A 41 6.66 -11.51 -6.75
N ARG A 42 7.94 -11.86 -6.55
CA ARG A 42 8.76 -11.36 -5.44
C ARG A 42 9.26 -9.94 -5.69
N ASP A 43 9.64 -9.59 -6.91
CA ASP A 43 10.00 -8.21 -7.25
C ASP A 43 8.78 -7.27 -7.19
N PHE A 44 7.61 -7.75 -7.63
CA PHE A 44 6.36 -6.99 -7.49
C PHE A 44 6.02 -6.69 -6.02
N ASP A 45 6.20 -7.66 -5.12
CA ASP A 45 6.04 -7.44 -3.66
C ASP A 45 7.14 -6.53 -3.09
N ALA A 46 8.38 -6.61 -3.59
CA ALA A 46 9.51 -5.82 -3.09
C ALA A 46 9.40 -4.32 -3.41
N GLU A 47 8.79 -3.95 -4.55
CA GLU A 47 8.52 -2.56 -4.94
C GLU A 47 7.13 -2.05 -4.49
N ALA A 48 6.16 -2.95 -4.33
CA ALA A 48 4.87 -2.63 -3.73
C ALA A 48 5.01 -2.23 -2.25
N LEU A 49 5.91 -2.87 -1.49
CA LEU A 49 6.07 -2.57 -0.06
C LEU A 49 6.56 -1.13 0.23
N PRO A 50 7.57 -0.57 -0.46
CA PRO A 50 7.96 0.82 -0.29
C PRO A 50 6.87 1.82 -0.67
N SER A 51 6.18 1.60 -1.79
CA SER A 51 5.11 2.49 -2.25
C SER A 51 3.89 2.44 -1.34
N ASP A 52 3.53 1.26 -0.83
CA ASP A 52 2.49 1.13 0.21
C ASP A 52 2.93 1.76 1.53
N ASN A 53 4.20 1.63 1.93
CA ASN A 53 4.70 2.29 3.14
C ASN A 53 4.61 3.82 3.01
N GLU A 54 4.97 4.37 1.86
CA GLU A 54 4.82 5.80 1.58
C GLU A 54 3.35 6.23 1.61
N ARG A 55 2.46 5.48 0.97
CA ARG A 55 1.01 5.71 1.02
C ARG A 55 0.48 5.69 2.46
N LEU A 56 0.92 4.72 3.27
CA LEU A 56 0.53 4.60 4.68
C LEU A 56 1.07 5.77 5.52
N ARG A 57 2.29 6.24 5.26
CA ARG A 57 2.85 7.43 5.92
C ARG A 57 2.04 8.68 5.59
N LEU A 58 1.68 8.88 4.33
CA LEU A 58 0.82 10.00 3.91
C LEU A 58 -0.56 9.92 4.56
N LEU A 59 -1.13 8.72 4.67
CA LEU A 59 -2.41 8.52 5.34
C LEU A 59 -2.32 8.82 6.84
N LEU A 60 -1.25 8.38 7.50
CA LEU A 60 -0.98 8.68 8.89
C LEU A 60 -0.83 10.19 9.12
N GLU A 61 -0.08 10.88 8.28
CA GLU A 61 0.08 12.34 8.34
C GLU A 61 -1.27 13.06 8.24
N LYS A 62 -2.11 12.68 7.27
CA LYS A 62 -3.46 13.23 7.12
C LYS A 62 -4.32 12.98 8.35
N ASN A 63 -4.29 11.78 8.91
CA ASN A 63 -5.04 11.44 10.13
C ASN A 63 -4.55 12.23 11.34
N LEU A 64 -3.24 12.39 11.52
CA LEU A 64 -2.67 13.20 12.59
C LEU A 64 -3.08 14.67 12.46
N ASN A 65 -3.09 15.21 11.25
CA ASN A 65 -3.56 16.56 10.99
C ASN A 65 -5.05 16.72 11.36
N LEU A 66 -5.90 15.77 10.94
CA LEU A 66 -7.32 15.76 11.28
C LEU A 66 -7.54 15.68 12.79
N LEU A 67 -6.85 14.77 13.49
CA LEU A 67 -6.93 14.64 14.94
C LEU A 67 -6.47 15.92 15.65
N HIS A 68 -5.42 16.58 15.15
CA HIS A 68 -4.98 17.87 15.67
C HIS A 68 -6.04 18.95 15.47
N GLN A 69 -6.64 19.07 14.28
CA GLN A 69 -7.72 20.02 14.02
C GLN A 69 -8.94 19.76 14.94
N ILE A 70 -9.28 18.49 15.16
CA ILE A 70 -10.35 18.08 16.07
C ILE A 70 -10.00 18.48 17.51
N SER A 71 -8.76 18.25 17.96
CA SER A 71 -8.30 18.62 19.30
C SER A 71 -8.32 20.13 19.53
N CYS A 72 -8.03 20.92 18.49
CA CYS A 72 -8.10 22.37 18.51
C CYS A 72 -9.52 22.92 18.36
N SER A 73 -10.51 22.05 18.06
CA SER A 73 -11.90 22.46 17.96
C SER A 73 -12.46 22.77 19.34
N PRO A 74 -12.92 24.01 19.58
CA PRO A 74 -13.50 24.41 20.87
C PRO A 74 -14.78 23.61 21.19
N ALA A 75 -15.40 22.96 20.20
CA ALA A 75 -16.58 22.15 20.42
C ALA A 75 -16.33 20.95 21.35
N LEU A 76 -15.15 20.32 21.27
CA LEU A 76 -14.81 19.19 22.15
C LEU A 76 -14.40 19.65 23.56
N LEU A 77 -13.73 20.79 23.69
CA LEU A 77 -13.32 21.30 25.00
C LEU A 77 -14.47 21.98 25.75
N HIS A 78 -15.34 22.72 25.05
CA HIS A 78 -16.40 23.50 25.69
C HIS A 78 -17.75 22.77 25.80
N ASN A 79 -17.97 21.67 25.06
CA ASN A 79 -19.20 20.87 25.17
C ASN A 79 -18.95 19.45 25.69
N CYS A 80 -17.78 19.14 26.26
CA CYS A 80 -17.59 17.86 26.93
C CYS A 80 -18.35 17.88 28.27
N PRO A 81 -19.32 16.98 28.49
CA PRO A 81 -19.94 16.84 29.79
C PRO A 81 -18.89 16.49 30.84
N SER A 82 -18.93 17.12 32.01
CA SER A 82 -17.95 16.89 33.09
C SER A 82 -17.82 15.40 33.43
N ASP A 83 -18.94 14.68 33.48
CA ASP A 83 -18.96 13.24 33.76
C ASP A 83 -18.15 12.42 32.73
N LEU A 84 -18.22 12.80 31.45
CA LEU A 84 -17.46 12.13 30.38
C LEU A 84 -15.98 12.49 30.48
N HIS A 85 -15.67 13.76 30.71
CA HIS A 85 -14.30 14.21 30.91
C HIS A 85 -13.63 13.47 32.08
N ASP A 86 -14.32 13.40 33.22
CA ASP A 86 -13.80 12.75 34.43
C ASP A 86 -13.67 11.24 34.27
N CYS A 87 -14.60 10.60 33.55
CA CYS A 87 -14.51 9.19 33.18
C CYS A 87 -13.27 8.93 32.30
N ILE A 88 -13.05 9.74 31.27
CA ILE A 88 -11.88 9.62 30.39
C ILE A 88 -10.58 9.84 31.17
N MET A 89 -10.53 10.86 32.03
CA MET A 89 -9.35 11.15 32.84
C MET A 89 -9.07 10.04 33.86
N SER A 90 -10.10 9.48 34.49
CA SER A 90 -9.99 8.34 35.40
C SER A 90 -9.49 7.09 34.67
N ALA A 91 -10.01 6.83 33.46
CA ALA A 91 -9.57 5.71 32.63
C ALA A 91 -8.10 5.84 32.20
N ILE A 92 -7.65 7.03 31.78
CA ILE A 92 -6.26 7.29 31.36
C ILE A 92 -5.29 7.28 32.55
N SER A 93 -5.72 7.80 33.70
CA SER A 93 -4.90 7.85 34.92
C SER A 93 -4.89 6.55 35.72
N SER A 94 -5.70 5.56 35.31
CA SER A 94 -5.67 4.21 35.85
C SER A 94 -4.30 3.58 35.63
N GLU A 95 -3.72 3.01 36.68
CA GLU A 95 -2.45 2.27 36.61
C GLU A 95 -2.50 1.14 35.57
N ASN A 96 -3.69 0.61 35.29
CA ASN A 96 -3.92 -0.47 34.34
C ASN A 96 -4.03 0.00 32.88
N PHE A 97 -4.14 1.31 32.63
CA PHE A 97 -4.39 1.84 31.28
C PHE A 97 -3.30 1.43 30.29
N LEU A 98 -2.03 1.60 30.69
CA LEU A 98 -0.89 1.21 29.85
C LEU A 98 -0.77 -0.30 29.69
N ASP A 99 -1.19 -1.07 30.69
CA ASP A 99 -1.14 -2.53 30.67
C ASP A 99 -2.30 -3.16 29.88
N GLU A 100 -3.40 -2.42 29.69
CA GLU A 100 -4.49 -2.76 28.80
C GLU A 100 -4.15 -2.40 27.35
N LEU A 101 -3.53 -1.23 27.12
CA LEU A 101 -3.11 -0.79 25.80
C LEU A 101 -2.06 -1.72 25.15
N LYS A 102 -1.12 -2.26 25.93
CA LYS A 102 -0.09 -3.20 25.44
C LYS A 102 -0.63 -4.60 25.11
N ARG A 103 -1.88 -4.89 25.49
CA ARG A 103 -2.48 -6.23 25.38
C ARG A 103 -3.23 -6.43 24.05
N HIS A 104 -3.44 -5.34 23.30
CA HIS A 104 -4.10 -5.30 21.99
C HIS A 104 -3.10 -4.86 20.92
#